data_AF-A0A2V6L1V8-F1
#
_entry.id   AF-A0A2V6L1V8-F1
#
_cell.length_a   1.000
_cell.length_b   1.000
_cell.length_c   1.000
_cell.angle_alpha   90.00
_cell.angle_beta   90.00
_cell.angle_gamma   90.00
#
_symmetry.space_group_name_H-M   'P 1'
#
loop_
_entity.id
_entity.type
_entity.pdbx_description
1 polymer ?
#
loop_
_entity_poly.entity_id
_entity_poly.type
_entity_poly.pdbx_seq_one_letter_code
_entity_poly.pdbx_strand_id
1 'polypeptide(L)'
;VWVPAAIILFVTGQHLTAILLATWCAAVVGTVDNFLRPMLVGRDAKMPDLLILIGTLGGLFLFGLIGFIVGPIVCGLFLTVWDIYGTTFREVLPPVTSFRPPDRETSTIVTRESSDH
;
A
#
# COMPACT_ATOMS: atom_id res chain seq x y z
N VAL A 1 -11.68 -12.00 7.96
CA VAL A 1 -11.93 -13.26 7.20
C VAL A 1 -11.31 -14.50 7.86
N TRP A 2 -10.23 -14.42 8.64
CA TRP A 2 -9.57 -15.58 9.29
C TRP A 2 -10.14 -15.98 10.67
N VAL A 3 -10.91 -15.10 11.31
CA VAL A 3 -11.46 -15.31 12.66
C VAL A 3 -12.28 -16.61 12.80
N PRO A 4 -13.17 -16.99 11.87
CA PRO A 4 -13.92 -18.25 11.98
C PRO A 4 -13.02 -19.49 11.93
N ALA A 5 -11.97 -19.47 11.10
CA ALA A 5 -11.03 -20.58 10.99
C ALA A 5 -10.23 -20.78 12.28
N ALA A 6 -9.80 -19.69 12.93
CA ALA A 6 -9.13 -19.75 14.23
C ALA A 6 -10.04 -20.32 15.34
N ILE A 7 -11.33 -19.94 15.33
CA ILE A 7 -12.33 -20.46 16.29
C ILE A 7 -12.56 -21.96 16.08
N ILE A 8 -12.72 -22.42 14.83
CA ILE A 8 -12.87 -23.84 14.52
C ILE A 8 -11.67 -24.64 15.02
N LEU A 9 -10.45 -24.15 14.75
CA LEU A 9 -9.23 -24.81 15.18
C LEU A 9 -9.12 -24.91 16.71
N PHE A 10 -9.54 -23.86 17.41
CA PHE A 10 -9.57 -23.83 18.87
C PHE A 10 -10.56 -24.84 19.46
N VAL A 11 -11.74 -24.97 18.85
CA VAL A 11 -12.77 -25.95 19.28
C VAL A 11 -12.35 -27.39 18.94
N THR A 12 -11.59 -27.61 17.87
CA THR A 12 -11.04 -28.94 17.53
C THR A 12 -9.89 -29.41 18.43
N GLY A 13 -9.55 -28.66 19.50
CA GLY A 13 -8.53 -29.04 20.48
C GLY A 13 -7.09 -28.70 20.07
N GLN A 14 -6.88 -28.12 18.89
CA GLN A 14 -5.56 -27.66 18.43
C GLN A 14 -5.28 -26.23 18.92
N HIS A 15 -5.19 -26.05 20.24
CA HIS A 15 -5.00 -24.74 20.85
C HIS A 15 -3.73 -24.03 20.41
N LEU A 16 -2.62 -24.78 20.26
CA LEU A 16 -1.34 -24.22 19.83
C LEU A 16 -1.41 -23.66 18.40
N THR A 17 -1.96 -24.45 17.47
CA THR A 17 -2.13 -24.06 16.07
C THR A 17 -3.13 -22.91 15.93
N ALA A 18 -4.20 -22.91 16.73
CA ALA A 18 -5.19 -21.84 16.76
C ALA A 18 -4.58 -20.50 17.20
N ILE A 19 -3.77 -20.50 18.26
CA ILE A 19 -3.11 -19.30 18.78
C ILE A 19 -2.06 -18.79 17.79
N LEU A 20 -1.26 -19.69 17.21
CA LEU A 20 -0.28 -19.33 16.17
C LEU A 20 -0.97 -18.71 14.95
N LEU A 21 -2.01 -19.34 14.43
CA LEU A 21 -2.76 -18.84 13.28
C LEU A 21 -3.41 -17.49 13.60
N ALA A 22 -4.03 -17.35 14.76
CA ALA A 22 -4.69 -16.12 15.17
C ALA A 22 -3.69 -14.97 15.33
N THR A 23 -2.56 -15.22 15.98
CA THR A 23 -1.50 -14.22 16.18
C THR A 23 -0.87 -13.84 14.84
N TRP A 24 -0.60 -14.83 13.98
CA TRP A 24 -0.05 -14.60 12.66
C TRP A 24 -0.98 -13.77 11.79
N CYS A 25 -2.25 -14.17 11.68
CA CYS A 25 -3.21 -13.44 10.86
C CYS A 25 -3.52 -12.06 11.44
N ALA A 26 -3.59 -11.89 12.77
CA ALA A 26 -3.76 -10.58 13.39
C ALA A 26 -2.57 -9.67 13.11
N ALA A 27 -1.33 -10.18 13.23
CA ALA A 27 -0.13 -9.42 12.94
C ALA A 27 -0.04 -9.06 11.45
N VAL A 28 -0.20 -10.02 10.54
CA VAL A 28 -0.08 -9.80 9.10
C VAL A 28 -1.22 -8.91 8.59
N VAL A 29 -2.47 -9.24 8.87
CA VAL A 29 -3.63 -8.47 8.39
C VAL A 29 -3.68 -7.11 9.05
N GLY A 30 -3.41 -7.03 10.36
CA GLY A 30 -3.34 -5.76 11.08
C GLY A 30 -2.23 -4.86 10.57
N THR A 31 -1.07 -5.41 10.22
CA THR A 31 0.02 -4.64 9.60
C THR A 31 -0.39 -4.21 8.20
N VAL A 32 -0.89 -5.12 7.37
CA VAL A 32 -1.34 -4.81 6.00
C VAL A 32 -2.38 -3.69 6.00
N ASP A 33 -3.42 -3.76 6.82
CA ASP A 33 -4.49 -2.74 6.86
C ASP A 33 -4.02 -1.39 7.43
N ASN A 34 -3.12 -1.40 8.41
CA ASN A 34 -2.52 -0.18 8.97
C ASN A 34 -1.50 0.48 8.01
N PHE A 35 -0.86 -0.29 7.12
CA PHE A 35 0.14 0.19 6.17
C PHE A 35 -0.40 0.48 4.76
N LEU A 36 -1.42 -0.24 4.29
CA LEU A 36 -2.08 0.05 3.00
C LEU A 36 -2.63 1.46 2.97
N ARG A 37 -3.17 1.93 4.09
CA ARG A 37 -3.75 3.26 4.23
C ARG A 37 -2.73 4.39 3.98
N PRO A 38 -1.54 4.42 4.62
CA PRO A 38 -0.51 5.39 4.29
C PRO A 38 0.16 5.15 2.93
N MET A 39 0.29 3.91 2.44
CA MET A 39 0.89 3.65 1.12
C MET A 39 0.01 4.13 -0.04
N LEU A 40 -1.32 3.97 0.05
CA LEU A 40 -2.25 4.45 -0.97
C LEU A 40 -2.42 5.97 -0.98
N VAL A 41 -2.19 6.64 0.16
CA VAL A 41 -2.47 8.08 0.35
C VAL A 41 -1.20 8.93 0.41
N GLY A 42 -0.05 8.33 0.73
CA GLY A 42 1.24 8.97 0.98
C GLY A 42 2.03 9.29 -0.28
N ARG A 43 1.63 10.37 -0.92
CA ARG A 43 2.38 11.18 -1.89
C ARG A 43 3.77 11.55 -1.29
N ASP A 44 4.86 11.25 -2.01
CA ASP A 44 6.22 11.80 -1.83
C ASP A 44 7.09 11.42 -0.62
N ALA A 45 6.77 10.39 0.17
CA ALA A 45 7.74 9.85 1.13
C ALA A 45 8.71 8.93 0.39
N LYS A 46 10.02 9.24 0.42
CA LYS A 46 11.17 8.40 0.01
C LYS A 46 10.83 6.90 -0.04
N MET A 47 10.25 6.44 -1.14
CA MET A 47 9.62 5.12 -1.26
C MET A 47 10.56 3.96 -0.90
N PRO A 48 11.89 4.03 -1.18
CA PRO A 48 12.79 2.93 -0.83
C PRO A 48 13.05 2.79 0.67
N ASP A 49 13.29 3.89 1.41
CA ASP A 49 13.74 3.83 2.80
C ASP A 49 12.69 3.22 3.73
N LEU A 50 11.43 3.66 3.59
CA LEU A 50 10.35 3.15 4.44
C LEU A 50 10.05 1.68 4.11
N LEU A 51 10.07 1.29 2.83
CA LEU A 51 9.90 -0.10 2.42
C LEU A 51 11.02 -1.00 2.96
N ILE A 52 12.26 -0.53 2.97
CA ILE A 52 13.40 -1.30 3.51
C ILE A 52 13.27 -1.43 5.04
N LEU A 53 12.87 -0.37 5.74
CA LEU A 53 12.61 -0.41 7.18
C LEU A 53 11.48 -1.40 7.52
N ILE A 54 10.38 -1.35 6.79
CA ILE A 54 9.25 -2.26 6.98
C ILE A 54 9.62 -3.70 6.60
N GLY A 55 10.37 -3.89 5.52
CA GLY A 55 10.86 -5.20 5.10
C GLY A 55 11.73 -5.85 6.15
N THR A 56 12.68 -5.10 6.71
CA THR A 56 13.59 -5.58 7.77
C THR A 56 12.85 -5.85 9.08
N LEU A 57 12.01 -4.93 9.56
CA LEU A 57 11.21 -5.12 10.79
C LEU A 57 10.17 -6.24 10.63
N GLY A 58 9.42 -6.24 9.53
CA GLY A 58 8.44 -7.28 9.22
C GLY A 58 9.10 -8.64 9.10
N GLY A 59 10.20 -8.75 8.34
CA GLY A 59 10.99 -9.97 8.25
C GLY A 59 11.43 -10.45 9.62
N LEU A 60 11.96 -9.55 10.46
CA LEU A 60 12.37 -9.86 11.83
C LEU A 60 11.22 -10.41 12.70
N PHE A 61 10.01 -9.86 12.58
CA PHE A 61 8.85 -10.36 13.32
C PHE A 61 8.30 -11.69 12.79
N LEU A 62 8.34 -11.93 11.48
CA LEU A 62 7.82 -13.15 10.86
C LEU A 62 8.79 -14.34 10.98
N PHE A 63 10.10 -14.10 10.85
CA PHE A 63 11.13 -15.14 10.72
C PHE A 63 12.24 -15.05 11.79
N GLY A 64 12.14 -14.12 12.75
CA GLY A 64 13.19 -13.88 13.74
C GLY A 64 14.46 -13.29 13.11
N LEU A 65 15.63 -13.56 13.68
CA LEU A 65 16.90 -12.95 13.27
C LEU A 65 17.24 -13.11 11.77
N ILE A 66 16.88 -14.26 11.17
CA ILE A 66 17.04 -14.55 9.74
C ILE A 66 16.21 -13.62 8.86
N GLY A 67 15.06 -13.19 9.39
CA GLY A 67 14.16 -12.26 8.74
C GLY A 67 14.75 -10.88 8.45
N PHE A 68 15.80 -10.47 9.17
CA PHE A 68 16.53 -9.25 8.86
C PHE A 68 17.19 -9.29 7.47
N ILE A 69 17.64 -10.46 7.03
CA ILE A 69 18.24 -10.65 5.70
C ILE A 69 17.14 -10.89 4.66
N VAL A 70 16.18 -11.76 4.98
CA VAL A 70 15.10 -12.15 4.05
C VAL A 70 14.17 -10.98 3.75
N GLY A 71 13.88 -10.13 4.73
CA GLY A 71 13.00 -8.98 4.63
C GLY A 71 13.32 -8.03 3.46
N PRO A 72 14.50 -7.38 3.46
CA PRO A 72 14.88 -6.46 2.39
C PRO A 72 15.05 -7.15 1.03
N ILE A 73 15.43 -8.44 0.99
CA ILE A 73 15.49 -9.21 -0.27
C ILE A 73 14.09 -9.32 -0.89
N VAL A 74 13.09 -9.71 -0.11
CA VAL A 74 11.71 -9.83 -0.57
C VAL A 74 11.14 -8.47 -0.97
N CYS A 75 11.43 -7.41 -0.20
CA CYS A 75 11.03 -6.05 -0.57
C CYS A 75 11.64 -5.59 -1.89
N GLY A 76 12.93 -5.87 -2.13
CA GLY A 76 13.60 -5.56 -3.39
C GLY A 76 12.98 -6.30 -4.59
N LEU A 77 12.66 -7.58 -4.41
CA LEU A 77 11.95 -8.36 -5.43
C LEU A 77 10.57 -7.78 -5.73
N PHE A 78 9.80 -7.45 -4.69
CA PHE A 78 8.49 -6.84 -4.82
C PHE A 78 8.56 -5.50 -5.58
N LEU A 79 9.48 -4.62 -5.20
CA LEU A 79 9.69 -3.34 -5.88
C LEU A 79 10.08 -3.53 -7.35
N THR A 80 10.91 -4.53 -7.65
CA THR A 80 11.31 -4.83 -9.02
C THR A 80 10.12 -5.28 -9.86
N VAL A 81 9.28 -6.17 -9.33
CA VAL A 81 8.05 -6.61 -10.00
C VAL A 81 7.08 -5.43 -10.18
N TRP A 82 6.96 -4.60 -9.15
CA TRP A 82 6.11 -3.41 -9.18
C TRP A 82 6.55 -2.41 -10.25
N ASP A 83 7.85 -2.17 -10.39
CA ASP A 83 8.43 -1.28 -11.40
C ASP A 83 8.21 -1.82 -12.82
N ILE A 84 8.42 -3.13 -13.03
CA ILE A 84 8.13 -3.80 -14.31
C ILE A 84 6.64 -3.69 -14.65
N TYR A 85 5.76 -3.88 -13.67
CA TYR A 85 4.32 -3.74 -13.87
C TYR A 85 3.94 -2.31 -14.24
N GLY A 86 4.45 -1.32 -13.50
CA GLY A 86 4.17 0.10 -13.73
C GLY A 86 4.69 0.59 -15.07
N THR A 87 5.84 0.10 -15.53
CA THR A 87 6.38 0.42 -16.86
C THR A 87 5.58 -0.23 -17.98
N THR A 88 5.17 -1.49 -17.82
CA THR A 88 4.38 -2.23 -18.81
C THR A 88 2.96 -1.67 -18.96
N PHE A 89 2.30 -1.30 -17.85
CA PHE A 89 0.91 -0.82 -17.89
C PHE A 89 0.77 0.67 -18.23
N ARG A 90 1.87 1.43 -18.23
CA ARG A 90 1.87 2.84 -18.65
C ARG A 90 1.36 3.04 -20.07
N GLU A 91 1.57 2.07 -20.95
CA GLU A 91 1.15 2.15 -22.35
C GLU A 91 -0.37 1.96 -22.53
N VAL A 92 -1.02 1.28 -21.59
CA VAL A 92 -2.46 0.96 -21.64
C VAL A 92 -3.32 2.04 -20.98
N LEU A 93 -2.72 2.84 -20.09
CA LEU A 93 -3.44 3.88 -19.35
C LEU A 93 -3.62 5.14 -20.20
N PRO A 94 -4.86 5.64 -20.40
CA PRO A 94 -5.07 6.90 -21.10
C PRO A 94 -4.39 8.05 -20.34
N PRO A 95 -3.82 9.06 -21.05
CA PRO A 95 -3.22 10.21 -20.40
C PRO A 95 -4.24 10.84 -19.46
N VAL A 96 -3.94 10.90 -18.17
CA VAL A 96 -4.72 11.71 -17.23
C VAL A 96 -4.68 13.13 -17.79
N THR A 97 -5.82 13.57 -18.33
CA THR A 97 -6.01 14.95 -18.73
C THR A 97 -5.80 15.75 -17.45
N SER A 98 -4.66 16.43 -17.36
CA SER A 98 -4.40 17.33 -16.26
C SER A 98 -5.57 18.31 -16.28
N PHE A 99 -6.35 18.31 -15.19
CA PHE A 99 -7.37 19.32 -14.98
C PHE A 99 -6.62 20.66 -14.94
N ARG A 100 -6.53 21.32 -16.08
CA ARG A 100 -6.06 22.68 -16.20
C ARG A 100 -7.18 23.52 -15.60
N PRO A 101 -7.01 24.11 -14.39
CA PRO A 101 -8.00 25.05 -13.91
C PRO A 101 -8.14 26.14 -14.97
N PRO A 102 -9.38 26.62 -15.25
CA PRO A 102 -9.59 27.67 -16.23
C PRO A 102 -8.67 28.83 -15.86
N ASP A 103 -7.87 29.24 -16.83
CA ASP A 103 -7.08 30.44 -16.77
C ASP A 103 -7.99 31.58 -16.27
N ARG A 104 -7.52 32.31 -15.26
CA ARG A 104 -8.29 33.41 -14.67
C ARG A 104 -8.56 34.54 -15.68
N GLU A 105 -7.94 34.50 -16.85
CA GLU A 105 -8.17 35.41 -17.96
C GLU A 105 -9.57 35.21 -18.55
N THR A 106 -10.01 33.98 -18.76
CA THR A 106 -11.35 33.68 -19.30
C THR A 106 -12.49 34.14 -18.37
N SER A 107 -12.33 34.04 -17.04
CA SER A 107 -13.33 34.57 -16.08
C SER A 107 -13.40 36.11 -16.06
N THR A 108 -12.31 36.79 -16.39
CA THR A 108 -12.25 38.25 -16.43
C THR A 108 -12.89 38.80 -17.70
N ILE A 109 -12.83 38.06 -18.81
CA ILE A 109 -13.45 38.44 -20.10
C ILE A 109 -14.98 38.27 -20.03
N VAL A 110 -15.48 37.14 -19.50
CA VAL A 110 -16.95 36.90 -19.38
C VAL A 110 -17.62 37.90 -18.42
N THR A 111 -16.94 38.30 -17.34
CA THR A 111 -17.47 39.32 -16.42
C THR A 111 -17.47 40.73 -17.03
N ARG A 112 -16.52 41.02 -17.94
CA ARG A 112 -16.50 42.31 -18.66
C ARG A 112 -17.58 42.39 -19.74
N GLU A 113 -17.84 41.29 -20.43
CA GLU A 113 -18.85 41.25 -21.50
C GLU A 113 -20.29 41.32 -20.96
N SER A 114 -20.56 40.81 -19.75
CA SER A 114 -21.88 40.95 -19.10
C SER A 114 -22.13 42.32 -18.46
N SER A 115 -21.16 43.24 -18.46
CA SER A 115 -21.32 44.61 -17.94
C SER A 115 -21.59 45.64 -19.05
N ASP A 116 -21.49 45.24 -20.32
CA ASP A 116 -21.72 46.09 -21.51
C ASP A 116 -23.10 45.82 -22.17
N HIS A 117 -24.01 45.14 -21.47
CA HIS A 117 -25.44 45.01 -21.80
C HIS A 117 -26.30 45.40 -20.60
#